data_AF-A0A847ETK5-F1
#
_entry.id   AF-A0A847ETK5-F1
#
_cell.length_a   1.000
_cell.length_b   1.000
_cell.length_c   1.000
_cell.angle_alpha   90.00
_cell.angle_beta   90.00
_cell.angle_gamma   90.00
#
_symmetry.space_group_name_H-M   'P 1'
#
loop_
_entity.id
_entity.type
_entity.pdbx_description
1 polymer ?
#
loop_
_entity_poly.entity_id
_entity_poly.type
_entity_poly.pdbx_seq_one_letter_code
_entity_poly.pdbx_strand_id
1 'polypeptide(L)'
;MLKNELKILITGGGSGGHFSVAKSLIDTLISDYDIPIENITYVGGDLGMEGEKAGNSLEQKQFKDSKFKTYYIRAGKLQRKISIKTLTLLLRSILGFFDAFSII
;
A
#
# COMPACT_ATOMS: atom_id res chain seq x y z
N MET A 1 0.99 28.37 -5.14
CA MET A 1 -0.46 28.10 -5.32
C MET A 1 -0.74 26.68 -5.77
N LEU A 2 -0.01 26.11 -6.75
CA LEU A 2 -0.23 24.74 -7.25
C LEU A 2 -0.11 23.60 -6.21
N LYS A 3 0.68 23.77 -5.14
CA LYS A 3 0.91 22.74 -4.11
C LYS A 3 -0.37 22.33 -3.36
N ASN A 4 -1.29 23.27 -3.11
CA ASN A 4 -2.52 22.99 -2.36
C ASN A 4 -3.57 22.22 -3.17
N GLU A 5 -3.49 22.28 -4.51
CA GLU A 5 -4.43 21.59 -5.40
C GLU A 5 -3.93 20.21 -5.84
N LEU A 6 -2.61 19.98 -5.73
CA LEU A 6 -1.99 18.73 -6.15
C LEU A 6 -2.36 17.59 -5.19
N LYS A 7 -3.05 16.57 -5.71
CA LYS A 7 -3.34 15.32 -4.98
C LYS A 7 -2.39 14.22 -5.45
N ILE A 8 -1.77 13.52 -4.51
CA ILE A 8 -0.76 12.49 -4.79
C ILE A 8 -1.24 11.14 -4.23
N LEU A 9 -1.42 10.18 -5.14
CA LEU A 9 -1.67 8.78 -4.80
C LEU A 9 -0.37 7.99 -4.95
N ILE A 10 0.06 7.31 -3.89
CA ILE A 10 1.24 6.46 -3.89
C ILE A 10 0.78 5.03 -3.65
N THR A 11 1.04 4.15 -4.61
CA THR A 11 0.75 2.72 -4.47
C THR A 11 2.04 1.98 -4.14
N GLY A 12 2.02 1.17 -3.10
CA GLY A 12 3.16 0.35 -2.69
C GLY A 12 2.70 -0.98 -2.13
N GLY A 13 3.64 -1.89 -1.92
CA GLY A 13 3.29 -3.23 -1.48
C GLY A 13 4.48 -4.17 -1.48
N GLY A 14 4.59 -5.00 -0.46
CA GLY A 14 5.46 -6.17 -0.47
C GLY A 14 6.64 -6.08 0.49
N SER A 15 7.86 -6.20 -0.04
CA SER A 15 9.05 -6.31 0.80
C SER A 15 9.47 -4.97 1.41
N GLY A 16 10.33 -5.02 2.44
CA GLY A 16 10.86 -3.83 3.09
C GLY A 16 11.51 -2.81 2.16
N GLY A 17 12.12 -3.25 1.05
CA GLY A 17 12.73 -2.36 0.06
C GLY A 17 11.73 -1.53 -0.73
N HIS A 18 10.50 -2.01 -0.94
CA HIS A 18 9.45 -1.21 -1.60
C HIS A 18 8.88 -0.19 -0.63
N PHE A 19 8.63 -0.62 0.61
CA PHE A 19 8.10 0.24 1.67
C PHE A 19 9.06 1.38 2.03
N SER A 20 10.35 1.10 2.23
CA SER A 20 11.32 2.11 2.65
C SER A 20 11.43 3.25 1.64
N VAL A 21 11.44 2.93 0.34
CA VAL A 21 11.47 3.94 -0.74
C VAL A 21 10.20 4.78 -0.75
N ALA A 22 9.02 4.15 -0.63
CA ALA A 22 7.76 4.88 -0.57
C ALA A 22 7.69 5.80 0.65
N LYS A 23 8.13 5.33 1.81
CA LYS A 23 8.21 6.12 3.04
C LYS A 23 9.14 7.32 2.87
N SER A 24 10.36 7.12 2.37
CA SER A 24 11.29 8.22 2.13
C SER A 24 10.74 9.25 1.13
N LEU A 25 10.07 8.80 0.07
CA LEU A 25 9.42 9.70 -0.88
C LEU A 25 8.34 10.56 -0.20
N ILE A 26 7.47 9.95 0.62
CA ILE A 26 6.43 10.67 1.36
C ILE A 26 7.06 11.68 2.33
N ASP A 27 8.06 11.25 3.09
CA ASP A 27 8.77 12.10 4.06
C ASP A 27 9.40 13.32 3.37
N THR A 28 10.03 13.14 2.20
CA THR A 28 10.58 14.21 1.36
C THR A 28 9.50 15.11 0.78
N LEU A 29 8.38 14.57 0.26
CA LEU A 29 7.29 15.39 -0.28
C LEU A 29 6.72 16.35 0.78
N ILE A 30 6.58 15.87 2.01
CA ILE A 30 6.07 16.67 3.12
C ILE A 30 7.12 17.68 3.59
N SER A 31 8.35 17.22 3.84
CA SER A 31 9.36 18.00 4.56
C SER A 31 10.16 18.95 3.66
N ASP A 32 10.49 18.52 2.44
CA ASP A 32 11.37 19.27 1.55
C ASP A 32 10.58 20.04 0.48
N TYR A 33 9.39 19.55 0.14
CA TYR A 33 8.52 20.13 -0.89
C TYR A 33 7.24 20.77 -0.35
N ASP A 34 7.03 20.81 0.96
CA ASP A 34 5.85 21.38 1.64
C ASP A 34 4.51 20.92 1.03
N ILE A 35 4.41 19.66 0.61
CA ILE A 35 3.14 19.10 0.14
C ILE A 35 2.24 18.88 1.36
N PRO A 36 1.01 19.43 1.37
CA PRO A 36 0.07 19.21 2.48
C PRO A 36 -0.19 17.72 2.69
N ILE A 37 -0.18 17.28 3.94
CA ILE A 37 -0.28 15.85 4.28
C ILE A 37 -1.64 15.26 3.90
N GLU A 38 -2.69 16.09 3.93
CA GLU A 38 -4.05 15.79 3.50
C GLU A 38 -4.16 15.50 1.99
N ASN A 39 -3.17 15.94 1.21
CA ASN A 39 -3.11 15.70 -0.23
C ASN A 39 -2.41 14.38 -0.58
N ILE A 40 -1.79 13.71 0.39
CA ILE A 40 -1.08 12.45 0.20
C ILE A 40 -1.99 11.30 0.62
N THR A 41 -2.13 10.33 -0.28
CA THR A 41 -2.81 9.06 -0.01
C THR A 41 -1.89 7.90 -0.38
N TYR A 42 -1.70 6.97 0.56
CA TYR A 42 -0.96 5.73 0.33
C TYR A 42 -1.93 4.55 0.20
N VAL A 43 -1.71 3.70 -0.82
CA VAL A 43 -2.47 2.46 -1.01
C VAL A 43 -1.50 1.29 -0.96
N GLY A 44 -1.65 0.47 0.08
CA GLY A 44 -0.84 -0.70 0.37
C GLY A 44 -1.58 -2.02 0.15
N GLY A 45 -0.82 -3.12 0.22
CA GLY A 45 -1.38 -4.46 0.37
C GLY A 45 -1.51 -4.88 1.83
N ASP A 46 -2.43 -5.80 2.11
CA ASP A 46 -2.61 -6.45 3.42
C ASP A 46 -1.81 -7.76 3.59
N LEU A 47 -1.00 -8.13 2.59
CA LEU A 47 -0.27 -9.40 2.60
C LEU A 47 0.95 -9.30 3.54
N GLY A 48 1.00 -10.17 4.55
CA GLY A 48 2.14 -10.29 5.45
C GLY A 48 3.39 -10.88 4.80
N MET A 49 4.51 -10.87 5.53
CA MET A 49 5.73 -11.57 5.11
C MET A 49 5.54 -13.09 5.11
N GLU A 50 6.51 -13.82 4.56
CA GLU A 50 6.46 -15.28 4.60
C GLU A 50 6.42 -15.79 6.05
N GLY A 51 5.41 -16.61 6.37
CA GLY A 51 5.15 -17.06 7.74
C GLY A 51 4.16 -16.20 8.53
N GLU A 52 3.82 -15.00 8.04
CA GLU A 52 2.84 -14.11 8.68
C GLU A 52 1.42 -14.30 8.13
N LYS A 53 0.43 -13.97 8.97
CA LYS A 53 -0.97 -13.91 8.56
C LYS A 53 -1.23 -12.64 7.73
N ALA A 54 -2.23 -12.72 6.85
CA ALA A 54 -2.76 -11.53 6.18
C ALA A 54 -3.37 -10.56 7.21
N GLY A 55 -3.35 -9.26 6.90
CA GLY A 55 -3.74 -8.18 7.81
C GLY A 55 -2.63 -7.75 8.78
N ASN A 56 -1.39 -8.11 8.49
CA ASN A 56 -0.22 -7.72 9.27
C ASN A 56 0.96 -7.37 8.35
N SER A 57 0.68 -6.69 7.23
CA SER A 57 1.70 -6.28 6.28
C SER A 57 2.67 -5.28 6.90
N LEU A 58 3.85 -5.14 6.30
CA LEU A 58 4.86 -4.20 6.80
C LEU A 58 4.32 -2.77 6.76
N GLU A 59 3.60 -2.42 5.70
CA GLU A 59 2.96 -1.14 5.50
C GLU A 59 1.94 -0.87 6.62
N GLN A 60 1.07 -1.85 6.90
CA GLN A 60 0.07 -1.73 7.97
C GLN A 60 0.70 -1.52 9.35
N LYS A 61 1.84 -2.17 9.62
CA LYS A 61 2.58 -2.00 10.88
C LYS A 61 3.21 -0.61 10.98
N GLN A 62 3.85 -0.16 9.92
CA GLN A 62 4.70 1.03 9.94
C GLN A 62 3.92 2.33 9.71
N PHE A 63 2.81 2.29 8.96
CA PHE A 63 1.94 3.43 8.70
C PHE A 63 0.65 3.38 9.53
N LYS A 64 0.59 2.58 10.60
CA LYS A 64 -0.58 2.52 11.47
C LYS A 64 -0.99 3.89 12.02
N ASP A 65 0.01 4.69 12.40
CA ASP A 65 -0.18 6.00 13.03
C ASP A 65 0.20 7.15 12.08
N SER A 66 0.24 6.89 10.77
CA SER A 66 0.53 7.93 9.79
C SER A 66 -0.61 8.96 9.73
N LYS A 67 -0.25 10.24 9.64
CA LYS A 67 -1.22 11.34 9.53
C LYS A 67 -1.81 11.51 8.12
N PHE A 68 -1.15 10.96 7.10
CA PHE A 68 -1.69 10.91 5.74
C PHE A 68 -2.68 9.74 5.59
N LYS A 69 -3.56 9.81 4.59
CA LYS A 69 -4.58 8.76 4.38
C LYS A 69 -3.93 7.47 3.90
N THR A 70 -4.35 6.35 4.48
CA THR A 70 -3.89 5.02 4.07
C THR A 70 -5.07 4.11 3.76
N TYR A 71 -4.93 3.32 2.69
CA TYR A 71 -5.86 2.26 2.32
C TYR A 71 -5.08 0.97 2.15
N TYR A 72 -5.64 -0.15 2.62
CA TYR A 72 -5.02 -1.46 2.47
C TYR A 72 -6.01 -2.39 1.77
N ILE A 73 -5.63 -2.86 0.59
CA ILE A 73 -6.44 -3.77 -0.22
C ILE A 73 -5.92 -5.20 -0.10
N ARG A 74 -6.78 -6.17 -0.41
CA ARG A 74 -6.38 -7.57 -0.47
C ARG A 74 -5.31 -7.76 -1.54
N ALA A 75 -4.09 -8.03 -1.11
CA ALA A 75 -2.99 -8.32 -2.02
C ALA A 75 -2.88 -9.82 -2.31
N GLY A 76 -2.62 -10.12 -3.57
CA GLY A 76 -2.46 -11.46 -4.12
C GLY A 76 -1.29 -11.51 -5.10
N LYS A 77 -0.97 -12.70 -5.61
CA LYS A 77 0.08 -12.87 -6.63
C LYS A 77 -0.18 -14.09 -7.50
N LEU A 78 0.12 -13.93 -8.78
CA LEU A 78 0.21 -15.05 -9.70
C LEU A 78 1.55 -15.78 -9.46
N GLN A 79 1.49 -17.02 -8.97
CA GLN A 79 2.69 -17.83 -8.78
C GLN A 79 2.88 -18.80 -9.93
N ARG A 80 4.15 -19.05 -10.28
CA ARG A 80 4.54 -20.00 -11.34
C ARG A 80 4.33 -21.47 -10.96
N LYS A 81 4.31 -21.78 -9.66
CA LYS A 81 4.05 -23.13 -9.14
C LYS A 81 2.56 -23.28 -8.86
N ILE A 82 1.98 -24.45 -9.16
CA ILE A 82 0.58 -24.75 -8.86
C ILE A 82 0.50 -25.32 -7.45
N SER A 83 -0.25 -24.64 -6.58
CA SER A 83 -0.57 -25.10 -5.23
C SER A 83 -1.91 -24.51 -4.78
N ILE A 84 -2.52 -25.07 -3.72
CA ILE A 84 -3.74 -24.50 -3.13
C ILE A 84 -3.51 -23.04 -2.72
N LYS A 85 -2.32 -22.72 -2.19
CA LYS A 85 -1.91 -21.35 -1.84
C LYS A 85 -1.84 -20.43 -3.06
N THR A 86 -1.51 -20.97 -4.24
CA THR A 86 -1.48 -20.19 -5.48
C THR A 86 -2.89 -19.80 -5.92
N LEU A 87 -3.85 -20.72 -5.83
CA LEU A 87 -5.24 -20.42 -6.14
C LEU A 87 -5.81 -19.36 -5.17
N THR A 88 -5.53 -19.48 -3.87
CA THR A 88 -5.99 -18.49 -2.89
C THR A 88 -5.36 -17.12 -3.14
N LEU A 89 -4.06 -17.06 -3.47
CA LEU A 89 -3.38 -15.81 -3.81
C LEU A 89 -3.90 -15.19 -5.10
N LEU A 90 -4.30 -15.99 -6.10
CA LEU A 90 -4.94 -15.48 -7.32
C LEU A 90 -6.32 -14.89 -7.03
N LEU A 91 -7.16 -15.60 -6.26
CA LEU A 91 -8.48 -15.11 -5.86
C LEU A 91 -8.36 -13.80 -5.08
N ARG A 92 -7.34 -13.65 -4.22
CA ARG A 92 -7.06 -12.41 -3.51
C ARG A 92 -6.76 -11.24 -4.45
N SER A 93 -6.07 -11.46 -5.57
CA SER A 93 -5.85 -10.40 -6.57
C SER A 93 -7.17 -9.90 -7.19
N ILE A 94 -8.12 -10.80 -7.47
CA ILE A 94 -9.45 -10.43 -7.97
C ILE A 94 -10.22 -9.66 -6.90
N LEU A 95 -10.17 -10.14 -5.66
CA LEU A 95 -10.82 -9.48 -4.53
C LEU A 95 -10.23 -8.08 -4.24
N GLY A 96 -8.92 -7.92 -4.36
CA GLY A 96 -8.23 -6.62 -4.24
C GLY A 96 -8.61 -5.62 -5.33
N PHE A 97 -8.90 -6.11 -6.55
CA PHE A 97 -9.47 -5.25 -7.60
C PHE A 97 -10.83 -4.67 -7.18
N PHE A 98 -11.68 -5.47 -6.52
CA PHE A 98 -12.94 -4.96 -5.98
C PHE A 98 -12.75 -4.03 -4.78
N ASP A 99 -11.77 -4.28 -3.93
CA ASP A 99 -11.43 -3.39 -2.81
C ASP A 99 -11.02 -2.00 -3.31
N ALA A 100 -10.37 -1.90 -4.47
CA ALA A 100 -9.92 -0.63 -5.03
C ALA A 100 -11.08 0.35 -5.32
N PHE A 101 -12.29 -0.14 -5.58
CA PHE A 101 -13.47 0.73 -5.75
C PHE A 101 -13.88 1.46 -4.46
N SER A 102 -13.45 0.99 -3.29
CA SER A 102 -13.68 1.69 -2.02
C SER A 102 -12.73 2.89 -1.78
N ILE A 103 -11.71 3.04 -2.62
CA ILE A 103 -10.73 4.13 -2.54
C ILE A 103 -11.22 5.37 -3.32
N ILE A 104 -12.06 5.15 -4.34
CA ILE A 104 -12.70 6.20 -5.16
C ILE A 104 -13.82 6.84 -4.35
#